data_AF-A0A971TFK3-F1
#
_entry.id   AF-A0A971TFK3-F1
#
_cell.length_a   1.000
_cell.length_b   1.000
_cell.length_c   1.000
_cell.angle_alpha   90.00
_cell.angle_beta   90.00
_cell.angle_gamma   90.00
#
_symmetry.space_group_name_H-M   'P 1'
#
loop_
_entity.id
_entity.type
_entity.pdbx_description
1 polymer ?
#
loop_
_entity_poly.entity_id
_entity_poly.type
_entity_poly.pdbx_seq_one_letter_code
_entity_poly.pdbx_strand_id
1 'polypeptide(L)'
;MTRFANNFIQQSTCSLCHKNYLHKTAEEVVCSECENKIKNSNDWIAAVFYEYRDSDFDFLMTLIPQIRQQMKMRATQLCQRAVAAYKANDLEHATSLWKEARRYDSKNIRAAFNLSYIQWKTGETSYEDFIFSLRSFEYSRADYSTYHNYLAKIEQSLIPDKEIEEVLILADDLLDRKKLSHSPVLKLMRSIPAHQGKITSACFSPGGNQVLTSGMDGRISLWDTNNGAEVQRFTFEYAHVTAACMSPDGNYILATTDDYSLHLLEVDSGKEIRQFRGHTALP
;
A
#
# COMPACT_ATOMS: atom_id res chain seq x y z
N MET A 1 -29.65 -14.42 44.64
CA MET A 1 -28.74 -13.94 43.58
C MET A 1 -27.78 -15.07 43.22
N THR A 2 -28.05 -15.81 42.15
CA THR A 2 -27.04 -16.60 41.43
C THR A 2 -27.56 -16.81 40.00
N ARG A 3 -27.06 -16.02 39.04
CA ARG A 3 -27.34 -16.23 37.61
C ARG A 3 -26.55 -17.47 37.18
N PHE A 4 -27.23 -18.56 36.87
CA PHE A 4 -26.63 -19.69 36.16
C PHE A 4 -26.25 -19.22 34.75
N ALA A 5 -24.95 -19.08 34.48
CA ALA A 5 -24.44 -18.96 33.13
C ALA A 5 -24.55 -20.34 32.47
N ASN A 6 -25.61 -20.58 31.72
CA ASN A 6 -25.71 -21.73 30.84
C ASN A 6 -24.67 -21.57 29.73
N ASN A 7 -23.51 -22.21 29.89
CA ASN A 7 -22.56 -22.44 28.80
C ASN A 7 -23.18 -23.47 27.84
N PHE A 8 -23.99 -23.01 26.89
CA PHE A 8 -24.48 -23.87 25.80
C PHE A 8 -23.31 -24.26 24.92
N ILE A 9 -22.88 -25.51 25.04
CA ILE A 9 -21.94 -26.13 24.11
C ILE A 9 -22.71 -26.42 22.82
N GLN A 10 -22.32 -25.80 21.72
CA GLN A 10 -22.90 -26.01 20.39
C GLN A 10 -22.07 -27.05 19.63
N GLN A 11 -22.74 -27.83 18.77
CA GLN A 11 -22.09 -28.81 17.90
C GLN A 11 -22.17 -28.31 16.46
N SER A 12 -21.01 -28.17 15.82
CA SER A 12 -20.88 -27.80 14.42
C SER A 12 -19.91 -28.71 13.70
N THR A 13 -20.00 -28.74 12.38
CA THR A 13 -19.07 -29.46 11.52
C THR A 13 -17.91 -28.53 11.16
N CYS A 14 -16.68 -28.97 11.37
CA CYS A 14 -15.48 -28.22 11.01
C CYS A 14 -15.46 -27.98 9.49
N SER A 15 -15.21 -26.74 9.05
CA SER A 15 -15.09 -26.39 7.62
C SER A 15 -13.81 -26.91 6.98
N LEU A 16 -12.76 -27.09 7.79
CA LEU A 16 -11.59 -27.92 7.50
C LEU A 16 -11.92 -29.36 7.96
N CYS A 17 -11.27 -30.46 7.62
CA CYS A 17 -11.52 -31.83 8.14
C CYS A 17 -12.96 -32.44 8.17
N HIS A 18 -14.05 -31.68 8.09
CA HIS A 18 -15.45 -32.10 8.15
C HIS A 18 -15.86 -32.94 9.38
N LYS A 19 -15.05 -32.92 10.45
CA LYS A 19 -15.40 -33.58 11.72
C LYS A 19 -16.33 -32.70 12.56
N ASN A 20 -17.29 -33.32 13.22
CA ASN A 20 -18.11 -32.63 14.20
C ASN A 20 -17.29 -32.30 15.45
N TYR A 21 -17.44 -31.09 15.95
CA TYR A 21 -16.76 -30.63 17.16
C TYR A 21 -17.67 -29.74 17.99
N LEU A 22 -17.29 -29.60 19.26
CA LEU A 22 -18.03 -28.84 20.24
C LEU A 22 -17.35 -27.49 20.47
N HIS A 23 -18.12 -26.41 20.42
CA HIS A 23 -17.63 -25.04 20.58
C HIS A 23 -18.53 -24.22 21.50
N LYS A 24 -17.97 -23.12 22.03
CA LYS A 24 -18.69 -22.22 22.96
C LYS A 24 -19.30 -21.00 22.28
N THR A 25 -18.87 -20.68 21.05
CA THR A 25 -19.31 -19.47 20.34
C THR A 25 -19.75 -19.81 18.92
N ALA A 26 -20.89 -19.29 18.46
CA ALA A 26 -21.48 -19.59 17.13
C ALA A 26 -20.59 -19.17 15.93
N GLU A 27 -19.47 -18.49 16.20
CA GLU A 27 -18.50 -18.01 15.21
C GLU A 27 -17.36 -19.01 14.95
N GLU A 28 -17.27 -20.08 15.74
CA GLU A 28 -16.28 -21.14 15.52
C GLU A 28 -16.73 -22.00 14.32
N VAL A 29 -15.98 -21.94 13.23
CA VAL A 29 -16.18 -22.79 12.03
C VAL A 29 -15.08 -23.84 11.87
N VAL A 30 -13.96 -23.69 12.57
CA VAL A 30 -12.81 -24.60 12.54
C VAL A 30 -12.55 -25.16 13.95
N CYS A 31 -12.38 -26.47 14.06
CA CYS A 31 -12.12 -27.14 15.33
C CYS A 31 -10.71 -26.83 15.86
N SER A 32 -10.55 -26.94 17.18
CA SER A 32 -9.29 -26.65 17.88
C SER A 32 -8.10 -27.49 17.40
N GLU A 33 -8.34 -28.71 16.92
CA GLU A 33 -7.30 -29.59 16.37
C GLU A 33 -6.74 -29.03 15.05
N CYS A 34 -7.61 -28.65 14.11
CA CYS A 34 -7.20 -27.99 12.87
C CYS A 34 -6.59 -26.61 13.14
N GLU A 35 -7.12 -25.87 14.11
CA GLU A 35 -6.58 -24.57 14.52
C GLU A 35 -5.14 -24.71 15.05
N ASN A 36 -4.87 -25.72 15.88
CA ASN A 36 -3.52 -25.98 16.39
C ASN A 36 -2.54 -26.41 15.29
N LYS A 37 -2.99 -27.16 14.28
CA LYS A 37 -2.15 -27.56 13.15
C LYS A 37 -1.81 -26.39 12.24
N ILE A 38 -2.78 -25.50 11.97
CA ILE A 38 -2.55 -24.23 11.27
C ILE A 38 -1.53 -23.39 12.04
N LYS A 39 -1.70 -23.25 13.35
CA LYS A 39 -0.78 -22.48 14.22
C LYS A 39 0.66 -22.98 14.19
N ASN A 40 0.86 -24.29 13.97
CA ASN A 40 2.17 -24.93 13.96
C ASN A 40 2.78 -25.08 12.56
N SER A 41 2.05 -24.71 11.50
CA SER A 41 2.57 -24.69 10.13
C SER A 41 3.07 -23.31 9.76
N ASN A 42 4.29 -23.22 9.23
CA ASN A 42 4.80 -21.98 8.63
C ASN A 42 4.07 -21.60 7.33
N ASP A 43 3.32 -22.53 6.76
CA ASP A 43 2.49 -22.32 5.57
C ASP A 43 1.15 -23.05 5.74
N TRP A 44 0.11 -22.31 6.06
CA TRP A 44 -1.23 -22.88 6.24
C TRP A 44 -1.79 -23.47 4.94
N ILE A 45 -1.30 -23.03 3.78
CA ILE A 45 -1.64 -23.64 2.48
C ILE A 45 -1.08 -25.06 2.48
N ALA A 46 0.19 -25.24 2.86
CA ALA A 46 0.77 -26.56 3.02
C ALA A 46 0.00 -27.42 4.04
N ALA A 47 -0.44 -26.85 5.17
CA ALA A 47 -1.25 -27.59 6.15
C ALA A 47 -2.59 -28.07 5.57
N VAL A 48 -3.28 -27.22 4.80
CA VAL A 48 -4.51 -27.59 4.08
C VAL A 48 -4.21 -28.67 3.04
N PHE A 49 -3.13 -28.56 2.25
CA PHE A 49 -2.75 -29.60 1.29
C PHE A 49 -2.34 -30.93 1.95
N TYR A 50 -1.67 -30.90 3.12
CA TYR A 50 -1.28 -32.10 3.85
C TYR A 50 -2.47 -32.81 4.50
N GLU A 51 -3.44 -32.06 5.05
CA GLU A 51 -4.63 -32.63 5.70
C GLU A 51 -5.60 -33.21 4.67
N TYR A 52 -5.61 -32.68 3.45
CA TYR A 52 -6.52 -33.06 2.37
C TYR A 52 -5.82 -33.77 1.21
N ARG A 53 -4.79 -34.57 1.51
CA ARG A 53 -3.99 -35.28 0.51
C ARG A 53 -4.81 -36.18 -0.44
N ASP A 54 -6.00 -36.60 0.00
CA ASP A 54 -6.94 -37.45 -0.75
C ASP A 54 -8.11 -36.67 -1.38
N SER A 55 -8.13 -35.33 -1.31
CA SER A 55 -9.19 -34.49 -1.88
C SER A 55 -8.82 -33.92 -3.24
N ASP A 56 -9.83 -33.67 -4.07
CA ASP A 56 -9.65 -33.08 -5.41
C ASP A 56 -9.00 -31.69 -5.30
N PHE A 57 -7.99 -31.45 -6.13
CA PHE A 57 -7.28 -30.17 -6.22
C PHE A 57 -8.24 -29.02 -6.50
N ASP A 58 -9.22 -29.24 -7.38
CA ASP A 58 -10.21 -28.22 -7.73
C ASP A 58 -11.10 -27.86 -6.53
N PHE A 59 -11.48 -28.85 -5.72
CA PHE A 59 -12.21 -28.61 -4.47
C PHE A 59 -11.37 -27.80 -3.47
N LEU A 60 -10.08 -28.11 -3.30
CA LEU A 60 -9.19 -27.35 -2.42
C LEU A 60 -9.03 -25.89 -2.87
N MET A 61 -8.96 -25.64 -4.19
CA MET A 61 -8.89 -24.29 -4.73
C MET A 61 -10.16 -23.46 -4.45
N THR A 62 -11.33 -24.08 -4.32
CA THR A 62 -12.56 -23.37 -3.90
C THR A 62 -12.57 -23.00 -2.41
N LEU A 63 -11.87 -23.77 -1.57
CA LEU A 63 -11.86 -23.59 -0.11
C LEU A 63 -10.85 -22.51 0.33
N ILE A 64 -9.74 -22.37 -0.40
CA ILE A 64 -8.64 -21.43 -0.09
C ILE A 64 -9.13 -19.98 0.15
N PRO A 65 -10.01 -19.38 -0.68
CA PRO A 65 -10.52 -18.03 -0.44
C PRO A 65 -11.33 -17.91 0.86
N GLN A 66 -12.16 -18.91 1.17
CA GLN A 66 -12.99 -18.93 2.38
C GLN A 66 -12.12 -19.02 3.63
N ILE A 67 -11.09 -19.87 3.60
CA ILE A 67 -10.13 -20.02 4.69
C ILE A 67 -9.36 -18.72 4.91
N ARG A 68 -8.87 -18.08 3.84
CA ARG A 68 -8.22 -16.76 3.93
C ARG A 68 -9.13 -15.72 4.58
N GLN A 69 -10.40 -15.71 4.20
CA GLN A 69 -11.37 -14.79 4.78
C GLN A 69 -11.55 -15.04 6.29
N GLN A 70 -11.68 -16.31 6.71
CA GLN A 70 -11.79 -16.64 8.13
C GLN A 70 -10.54 -16.28 8.93
N MET A 71 -9.34 -16.53 8.40
CA MET A 71 -8.09 -16.14 9.05
C MET A 71 -7.99 -14.63 9.24
N LYS A 72 -8.38 -13.84 8.23
CA LYS A 72 -8.46 -12.37 8.34
C LYS A 72 -9.44 -11.91 9.42
N MET A 73 -10.61 -12.54 9.51
CA MET A 73 -11.58 -12.23 10.58
C MET A 73 -10.98 -12.54 11.97
N ARG A 74 -10.32 -13.69 12.12
CA ARG A 74 -9.67 -14.08 13.37
C ARG A 74 -8.56 -13.12 13.79
N ALA A 75 -7.70 -12.73 12.85
CA ALA A 75 -6.66 -11.73 13.09
C ALA A 75 -7.26 -10.38 13.53
N THR A 76 -8.40 -9.99 12.95
CA THR A 76 -9.13 -8.77 13.32
C THR A 76 -9.64 -8.84 14.76
N GLN A 77 -10.30 -9.93 15.15
CA GLN A 77 -10.78 -10.14 16.53
C GLN A 77 -9.64 -10.12 17.56
N LEU A 78 -8.50 -10.75 17.24
CA LEU A 78 -7.32 -10.73 18.09
C LEU A 78 -6.77 -9.31 18.27
N CYS A 79 -6.76 -8.50 17.20
CA CYS A 79 -6.34 -7.09 17.29
C CYS A 79 -7.27 -6.26 18.19
N GLN A 80 -8.58 -6.48 18.15
CA GLN A 80 -9.55 -5.80 19.03
C GLN A 80 -9.28 -6.12 20.50
N ARG A 81 -9.05 -7.40 20.80
CA ARG A 81 -8.70 -7.85 22.16
C ARG A 81 -7.36 -7.28 22.62
N ALA A 82 -6.37 -7.23 21.74
CA ALA A 82 -5.05 -6.67 22.04
C ALA A 82 -5.15 -5.18 22.41
N VAL A 83 -5.97 -4.42 21.68
CA VAL A 83 -6.29 -3.03 21.99
C VAL A 83 -6.94 -2.90 23.38
N ALA A 84 -7.91 -3.75 23.71
CA ALA A 84 -8.55 -3.74 25.02
C ALA A 84 -7.54 -4.02 26.15
N ALA A 85 -6.65 -4.99 25.97
CA ALA A 85 -5.58 -5.32 26.91
C ALA A 85 -4.61 -4.14 27.09
N TYR A 86 -4.21 -3.49 25.99
CA TYR A 86 -3.35 -2.31 26.03
C TYR A 86 -4.00 -1.15 26.79
N LYS A 87 -5.28 -0.87 26.56
CA LYS A 87 -6.05 0.15 27.31
C LYS A 87 -6.14 -0.15 28.80
N ALA A 88 -6.11 -1.44 29.16
CA ALA A 88 -6.06 -1.90 30.55
C ALA A 88 -4.64 -1.89 31.14
N ASN A 89 -3.66 -1.32 30.42
CA ASN A 89 -2.25 -1.26 30.79
C ASN A 89 -1.57 -2.65 30.90
N ASP A 90 -2.09 -3.65 30.19
CA ASP A 90 -1.54 -5.01 30.09
C ASP A 90 -0.77 -5.17 28.77
N LEU A 91 0.46 -4.63 28.76
CA LEU A 91 1.30 -4.60 27.57
C LEU A 91 1.74 -5.99 27.09
N GLU A 92 2.00 -6.90 28.03
CA GLU A 92 2.45 -8.26 27.73
C GLU A 92 1.34 -9.05 27.01
N HIS A 93 0.11 -8.99 27.54
CA HIS A 93 -1.02 -9.65 26.91
C HIS A 93 -1.36 -9.04 25.54
N ALA A 94 -1.34 -7.71 25.42
CA ALA A 94 -1.56 -7.02 24.16
C ALA A 94 -0.53 -7.42 23.09
N THR A 95 0.76 -7.43 23.45
CA THR A 95 1.86 -7.84 22.56
C THR A 95 1.71 -9.28 22.11
N SER A 96 1.32 -10.18 23.01
CA SER A 96 1.06 -11.59 22.69
C SER A 96 -0.05 -11.74 21.65
N LEU A 97 -1.17 -11.03 21.84
CA LEU A 97 -2.32 -11.08 20.94
C LEU A 97 -2.02 -10.51 19.54
N TRP A 98 -1.23 -9.42 19.42
CA TRP A 98 -0.81 -8.94 18.10
C TRP A 98 0.17 -9.89 17.41
N LYS A 99 1.09 -10.51 18.16
CA LYS A 99 1.96 -11.58 17.60
C LYS A 99 1.13 -12.75 17.09
N GLU A 100 0.09 -13.15 17.82
CA GLU A 100 -0.84 -14.20 17.38
C GLU A 100 -1.63 -13.79 16.14
N ALA A 101 -2.15 -12.55 16.08
CA ALA A 101 -2.87 -12.04 14.92
C ALA A 101 -2.04 -12.12 13.63
N ARG A 102 -0.74 -11.83 13.71
CA ARG A 102 0.19 -11.94 12.56
C ARG A 102 0.47 -13.36 12.11
N ARG A 103 0.22 -14.37 12.94
CA ARG A 103 0.30 -15.77 12.51
C ARG A 103 -0.86 -16.15 11.60
N TYR A 104 -2.05 -15.58 11.83
CA TYR A 104 -3.23 -15.78 10.99
C TYR A 104 -3.20 -14.90 9.73
N ASP A 105 -2.73 -13.66 9.86
CA ASP A 105 -2.58 -12.74 8.74
C ASP A 105 -1.26 -12.00 8.88
N SER A 106 -0.22 -12.53 8.26
CA SER A 106 1.14 -11.96 8.31
C SER A 106 1.22 -10.54 7.74
N LYS A 107 0.24 -10.18 6.90
CA LYS A 107 0.09 -8.86 6.28
C LYS A 107 -0.84 -7.94 7.10
N ASN A 108 -1.31 -8.36 8.27
CA ASN A 108 -2.19 -7.55 9.11
C ASN A 108 -1.46 -6.28 9.59
N ILE A 109 -1.84 -5.15 9.00
CA ILE A 109 -1.19 -3.87 9.19
C ILE A 109 -1.33 -3.34 10.61
N ARG A 110 -2.44 -3.64 11.30
CA ARG A 110 -2.70 -3.18 12.66
C ARG A 110 -1.73 -3.85 13.63
N ALA A 111 -1.65 -5.18 13.55
CA ALA A 111 -0.75 -5.93 14.40
C ALA A 111 0.72 -5.59 14.10
N ALA A 112 1.08 -5.40 12.83
CA ALA A 112 2.42 -4.97 12.44
C ALA A 112 2.79 -3.60 13.03
N PHE A 113 1.95 -2.59 12.79
CA PHE A 113 2.18 -1.24 13.28
C PHE A 113 2.28 -1.18 14.81
N ASN A 114 1.34 -1.83 15.51
CA ASN A 114 1.28 -1.80 16.98
C ASN A 114 2.50 -2.47 17.61
N LEU A 115 2.98 -3.58 17.05
CA LEU A 115 4.19 -4.23 17.52
C LEU A 115 5.42 -3.35 17.34
N SER A 116 5.62 -2.79 16.14
CA SER A 116 6.78 -1.93 15.88
C SER A 116 6.75 -0.65 16.73
N TYR A 117 5.56 -0.09 16.97
CA TYR A 117 5.41 1.07 17.85
C TYR A 117 5.78 0.75 19.30
N ILE A 118 5.32 -0.38 19.82
CA ILE A 118 5.63 -0.79 21.19
C ILE A 118 7.13 -0.99 21.35
N GLN A 119 7.78 -1.67 20.42
CA GLN A 119 9.23 -1.86 20.42
C GLN A 119 9.99 -0.53 20.46
N TRP A 120 9.53 0.46 19.70
CA TRP A 120 10.11 1.80 19.76
C TRP A 120 9.88 2.49 21.10
N LYS A 121 8.65 2.45 21.63
CA LYS A 121 8.30 3.09 22.91
C LYS A 121 8.97 2.45 24.12
N THR A 122 9.20 1.13 24.09
CA THR A 122 9.94 0.42 25.14
C THR A 122 11.44 0.57 25.01
N GLY A 123 11.93 1.19 23.92
CA GLY A 123 13.35 1.38 23.64
C GLY A 123 14.05 0.11 23.11
N GLU A 124 13.29 -0.89 22.68
CA GLU A 124 13.84 -2.08 22.00
C GLU A 124 14.38 -1.76 20.60
N THR A 125 13.78 -0.77 19.92
CA THR A 125 14.21 -0.31 18.59
C THR A 125 14.34 1.22 18.53
N SER A 126 15.14 1.72 17.59
CA SER A 126 15.22 3.16 17.32
C SER A 126 13.96 3.67 16.58
N TYR A 127 13.76 4.99 16.58
CA TYR A 127 12.71 5.61 15.76
C TYR A 127 12.90 5.31 14.27
N GLU A 128 14.14 5.29 13.79
CA GLU A 128 14.44 4.98 12.38
C GLU A 128 14.11 3.52 12.05
N ASP A 129 14.39 2.58 12.95
CA ASP A 129 14.03 1.18 12.78
C ASP A 129 12.50 0.98 12.77
N PHE A 130 11.78 1.75 13.60
CA PHE A 130 10.32 1.78 13.57
C PHE A 130 9.79 2.25 12.22
N ILE A 131 10.25 3.39 11.71
CA ILE A 131 9.85 3.91 10.40
C ILE A 131 10.24 2.94 9.28
N PHE A 132 11.45 2.38 9.33
CA PHE A 132 11.93 1.41 8.35
C PHE A 132 11.06 0.15 8.32
N SER A 133 10.70 -0.38 9.49
CA SER A 133 9.76 -1.50 9.60
C SER A 133 8.44 -1.17 8.90
N LEU A 134 7.87 0.02 9.14
CA LEU A 134 6.60 0.43 8.53
C LEU A 134 6.66 0.59 7.01
N ARG A 135 7.82 0.96 6.45
CA ARG A 135 8.07 1.07 4.99
C ARG A 135 8.23 -0.29 4.32
N SER A 136 8.89 -1.23 4.99
CA SER A 136 9.25 -2.53 4.42
C SER A 136 8.04 -3.43 4.12
N PHE A 137 6.86 -3.04 4.58
CA PHE A 137 5.65 -3.79 4.29
C PHE A 137 5.14 -3.47 2.88
N GLU A 138 5.25 -4.45 1.98
CA GLU A 138 4.70 -4.38 0.62
C GLU A 138 3.16 -4.38 0.66
N TYR A 139 2.57 -3.19 0.54
CA TYR A 139 1.12 -3.01 0.43
C TYR A 139 0.74 -2.32 -0.88
N SER A 140 -0.40 -2.72 -1.43
CA SER A 140 -1.03 -1.97 -2.52
C SER A 140 -1.53 -0.63 -1.97
N ARG A 141 -1.08 0.48 -2.58
CA ARG A 141 -1.59 1.83 -2.28
C ARG A 141 -3.10 1.94 -2.39
N ALA A 142 -3.73 1.10 -3.22
CA ALA A 142 -5.19 1.09 -3.42
C ALA A 142 -5.95 0.53 -2.21
N ASP A 143 -5.39 -0.46 -1.52
CA ASP A 143 -6.06 -1.14 -0.41
C ASP A 143 -5.95 -0.35 0.91
N TYR A 144 -4.91 0.48 1.04
CA TYR A 144 -4.56 1.14 2.31
C TYR A 144 -4.12 2.61 2.15
N SER A 145 -4.83 3.39 1.33
CA SER A 145 -4.52 4.81 1.09
C SER A 145 -4.44 5.64 2.38
N THR A 146 -5.31 5.39 3.36
CA THR A 146 -5.30 6.09 4.66
C THR A 146 -4.04 5.78 5.49
N TYR A 147 -3.55 4.54 5.46
CA TYR A 147 -2.30 4.17 6.13
C TYR A 147 -1.11 4.88 5.53
N HIS A 148 -0.99 4.88 4.19
CA HIS A 148 0.12 5.55 3.52
C HIS A 148 0.10 7.06 3.77
N ASN A 149 -1.08 7.68 3.82
CA ASN A 149 -1.22 9.08 4.21
C ASN A 149 -0.80 9.32 5.66
N TYR A 150 -1.11 8.40 6.58
CA TYR A 150 -0.69 8.50 7.98
C TYR A 150 0.81 8.33 8.16
N LEU A 151 1.40 7.30 7.54
CA LEU A 151 2.84 7.08 7.53
C LEU A 151 3.58 8.31 6.97
N ALA A 152 3.11 8.86 5.85
CA ALA A 152 3.69 10.07 5.26
C ALA A 152 3.64 11.29 6.18
N LYS A 153 2.61 11.40 7.04
CA LYS A 153 2.51 12.45 8.05
C LYS A 153 3.51 12.26 9.19
N ILE A 154 3.68 11.05 9.68
CA ILE A 154 4.69 10.71 10.70
C ILE A 154 6.09 11.02 10.16
N GLU A 155 6.40 10.59 8.95
CA GLU A 155 7.72 10.80 8.31
C GLU A 155 8.06 12.27 8.05
N GLN A 156 7.05 13.13 7.93
CA GLN A 156 7.22 14.57 7.78
C GLN A 156 7.08 15.33 9.10
N SER A 157 7.05 14.59 10.23
CA SER A 157 6.87 15.14 11.58
C SER A 157 5.63 16.03 11.71
N LEU A 158 4.60 15.76 10.92
CA LEU A 158 3.32 16.47 10.95
C LEU A 158 2.39 15.96 12.04
N ILE A 159 2.73 14.85 12.71
CA ILE A 159 1.98 14.26 13.82
C ILE A 159 2.92 14.15 15.01
N PRO A 160 2.64 14.85 16.12
CA PRO A 160 3.43 14.74 17.35
C PRO A 160 3.42 13.31 17.91
N ASP A 161 4.51 12.90 18.56
CA ASP A 161 4.66 11.56 19.18
C ASP A 161 3.53 11.16 20.12
N LYS A 162 2.90 12.14 20.78
CA LYS A 162 1.75 11.94 21.68
C LYS A 162 0.46 11.63 20.93
N GLU A 163 0.29 12.19 19.73
CA GLU A 163 -0.86 11.92 18.87
C GLU A 163 -0.71 10.58 18.14
N ILE A 164 0.52 10.12 17.92
CA ILE A 164 0.78 8.78 17.39
C ILE A 164 0.09 7.74 18.28
N GLU A 165 0.25 7.86 19.61
CA GLU A 165 -0.40 7.00 20.62
C GLU A 165 -1.94 6.99 20.54
N GLU A 166 -2.56 8.16 20.34
CA GLU A 166 -4.03 8.28 20.27
C GLU A 166 -4.62 7.60 19.02
N VAL A 167 -3.89 7.59 17.91
CA VAL A 167 -4.31 6.94 16.65
C VAL A 167 -4.11 5.41 16.72
N LEU A 168 -3.14 4.96 17.51
CA LEU A 168 -2.72 3.55 17.66
C LEU A 168 -3.68 2.64 18.41
N ILE A 169 -4.42 3.19 19.37
CA ILE A 169 -5.22 2.42 20.32
C ILE A 169 -6.69 2.28 19.88
N LEU A 170 -7.16 3.01 18.85
CA LEU A 170 -8.59 3.13 18.55
C LEU A 170 -9.01 2.74 17.12
N ALA A 171 -8.18 2.03 16.36
CA ALA A 171 -8.54 1.54 15.02
C ALA A 171 -9.58 0.39 15.03
N ASP A 172 -10.55 0.43 15.94
CA ASP A 172 -11.70 -0.46 15.95
C ASP A 172 -12.70 -0.05 14.86
N ASP A 173 -12.82 1.24 14.56
CA ASP A 173 -13.57 1.73 13.40
C ASP A 173 -12.71 2.74 12.62
N LEU A 174 -12.26 2.31 11.43
CA LEU A 174 -11.72 3.15 10.34
C LEU A 174 -10.93 4.39 10.79
N LEU A 175 -9.60 4.28 11.01
CA LEU A 175 -8.61 5.39 11.02
C LEU A 175 -9.29 6.76 10.94
N ASP A 176 -9.76 7.25 12.10
CA ASP A 176 -10.88 8.18 12.18
C ASP A 176 -10.76 9.29 11.13
N ARG A 177 -11.70 9.25 10.18
CA ARG A 177 -11.79 10.19 9.06
C ARG A 177 -11.76 11.65 9.54
N LYS A 178 -12.15 11.89 10.79
CA LYS A 178 -12.17 13.22 11.41
C LYS A 178 -10.80 13.73 11.89
N LYS A 179 -9.88 12.85 12.34
CA LYS A 179 -8.54 13.28 12.81
C LYS A 179 -7.51 13.27 11.68
N LEU A 180 -7.62 12.32 10.74
CA LEU A 180 -6.70 12.22 9.62
C LEU A 180 -7.30 12.92 8.40
N SER A 181 -6.83 14.15 8.13
CA SER A 181 -7.08 14.81 6.85
C SER A 181 -6.83 13.82 5.70
N HIS A 182 -7.84 13.62 4.84
CA HIS A 182 -7.78 12.72 3.68
C HIS A 182 -6.91 13.27 2.57
N SER A 183 -6.52 14.54 2.65
CA SER A 183 -5.62 15.14 1.68
C SER A 183 -4.29 14.38 1.72
N PRO A 184 -3.81 13.90 0.57
CA PRO A 184 -2.50 13.27 0.50
C PRO A 184 -1.46 14.28 0.95
N VAL A 185 -0.51 13.82 1.77
CA VAL A 185 0.61 14.68 2.15
C VAL A 185 1.62 14.64 1.03
N LEU A 186 1.78 15.79 0.37
CA LEU A 186 2.78 15.96 -0.67
C LEU A 186 4.12 16.29 0.00
N LYS A 187 5.08 15.37 -0.10
CA LYS A 187 6.48 15.67 0.19
C LYS A 187 7.10 16.19 -1.10
N LEU A 188 7.66 17.40 -1.08
CA LEU A 188 8.53 17.84 -2.17
C LEU A 188 9.74 16.90 -2.19
N MET A 189 9.81 16.03 -3.19
CA MET A 189 10.92 15.07 -3.31
C MET A 189 12.13 15.70 -3.96
N ARG A 190 11.91 16.54 -4.97
CA ARG A 190 12.97 17.18 -5.73
C ARG A 190 12.45 18.45 -6.39
N SER A 191 13.31 19.46 -6.46
CA SER A 191 13.13 20.60 -7.34
C SER A 191 14.23 20.53 -8.41
N ILE A 192 13.82 20.54 -9.68
CA ILE A 192 14.73 20.46 -10.82
C ILE A 192 14.62 21.79 -11.59
N PRO A 193 15.71 22.55 -11.75
CA PRO A 193 15.72 23.73 -12.61
C PRO A 193 15.71 23.28 -14.09
N ALA A 194 14.55 22.85 -14.57
CA ALA A 194 14.43 22.13 -15.83
C ALA A 194 14.58 23.05 -17.07
N HIS A 195 14.05 24.27 -17.00
CA HIS A 195 13.95 25.18 -18.14
C HIS A 195 14.44 26.59 -17.79
N GLN A 196 14.97 27.29 -18.78
CA GLN A 196 15.35 28.71 -18.70
C GLN A 196 14.16 29.65 -19.01
N GLY A 197 13.02 29.07 -19.40
CA GLY A 197 11.75 29.76 -19.64
C GLY A 197 10.61 29.10 -18.87
N LYS A 198 9.38 29.61 -19.05
CA LYS A 198 8.19 29.00 -18.44
C LYS A 198 8.02 27.58 -18.95
N ILE A 199 7.82 26.64 -18.03
CA ILE A 199 7.42 25.27 -18.36
C ILE A 199 5.98 25.31 -18.88
N THR A 200 5.75 24.74 -20.06
CA THR A 200 4.45 24.72 -20.74
C THR A 200 3.73 23.39 -20.57
N SER A 201 4.48 22.29 -20.41
CA SER A 201 3.90 20.98 -20.10
C SER A 201 4.85 20.10 -19.30
N ALA A 202 4.28 19.17 -18.53
CA ALA A 202 5.02 18.11 -17.84
C ALA A 202 4.16 16.83 -17.76
N CYS A 203 4.72 15.67 -18.12
CA CYS A 203 4.05 14.38 -17.99
C CYS A 203 5.03 13.25 -17.67
N PHE A 204 4.53 12.18 -17.03
CA PHE A 204 5.33 10.96 -16.85
C PHE A 204 5.37 10.14 -18.13
N SER A 205 6.46 9.40 -18.32
CA SER A 205 6.48 8.30 -19.29
C SER A 205 5.52 7.18 -18.86
N PRO A 206 5.09 6.31 -19.79
CA PRO A 206 4.16 5.21 -19.47
C PRO A 206 4.67 4.28 -18.35
N GLY A 207 5.99 4.07 -18.29
CA GLY A 207 6.63 3.29 -17.23
C GLY A 207 6.88 4.06 -15.93
N GLY A 208 6.59 5.36 -15.87
CA GLY A 208 6.79 6.22 -14.71
C GLY A 208 8.26 6.51 -14.36
N ASN A 209 9.23 5.93 -15.08
CA ASN A 209 10.66 6.07 -14.79
C ASN A 209 11.24 7.39 -15.30
N GLN A 210 10.56 8.07 -16.20
CA GLN A 210 10.98 9.36 -16.74
C GLN A 210 9.86 10.39 -16.66
N VAL A 211 10.25 11.67 -16.62
CA VAL A 211 9.35 12.82 -16.78
C VAL A 211 9.75 13.56 -18.04
N LEU A 212 8.78 13.82 -18.92
CA LEU A 212 8.90 14.74 -20.04
C LEU A 212 8.50 16.13 -19.56
N THR A 213 9.32 17.13 -19.86
CA THR A 213 8.96 18.54 -19.70
C THR A 213 9.18 19.29 -20.99
N SER A 214 8.41 20.34 -21.22
CA SER A 214 8.67 21.30 -22.30
C SER A 214 8.50 22.73 -21.83
N GLY A 215 9.13 23.68 -22.53
CA GLY A 215 9.10 25.08 -22.13
C GLY A 215 9.27 26.11 -23.24
N MET A 216 9.02 27.36 -22.86
CA MET A 216 9.22 28.55 -23.69
C MET A 216 10.69 28.85 -23.98
N ASP A 217 11.64 28.11 -23.42
CA ASP A 217 13.05 28.18 -23.84
C ASP A 217 13.34 27.34 -25.09
N GLY A 218 12.30 26.85 -25.76
CA GLY A 218 12.42 26.02 -26.96
C GLY A 218 12.93 24.62 -26.67
N ARG A 219 12.88 24.16 -25.40
CA ARG A 219 13.40 22.85 -25.01
C ARG A 219 12.29 21.87 -24.69
N ILE A 220 12.58 20.62 -24.99
CA ILE A 220 11.90 19.44 -24.45
C ILE A 220 12.95 18.58 -23.79
N SER A 221 12.72 18.19 -22.55
CA SER A 221 13.69 17.41 -21.77
C SER A 221 13.02 16.18 -21.17
N LEU A 222 13.74 15.05 -21.22
CA LEU A 222 13.40 13.84 -20.47
C LEU A 222 14.30 13.77 -19.25
N TRP A 223 13.70 13.55 -18.09
CA TRP A 223 14.37 13.49 -16.79
C TRP A 223 14.18 12.12 -16.18
N ASP A 224 15.25 11.54 -15.64
CA ASP A 224 15.16 10.35 -14.80
C ASP A 224 14.46 10.71 -13.48
N THR A 225 13.41 9.97 -13.13
CA THR A 225 12.59 10.27 -11.95
C THR A 225 13.29 10.00 -10.63
N ASN A 226 14.25 9.08 -10.60
CA ASN A 226 14.92 8.66 -9.36
C ASN A 226 16.00 9.67 -8.97
N ASN A 227 16.87 10.02 -9.91
CA ASN A 227 18.02 10.88 -9.64
C ASN A 227 17.83 12.34 -10.13
N GLY A 228 16.80 12.62 -10.93
CA GLY A 228 16.51 13.95 -11.46
C GLY A 228 17.48 14.42 -12.55
N ALA A 229 18.29 13.53 -13.11
CA ALA A 229 19.21 13.84 -14.20
C ALA A 229 18.44 14.00 -15.51
N GLU A 230 18.88 14.94 -16.35
CA GLU A 230 18.41 15.05 -17.72
C GLU A 230 19.00 13.90 -18.53
N VAL A 231 18.14 13.02 -19.04
CA VAL A 231 18.52 11.86 -19.86
C VAL A 231 18.65 12.30 -21.32
N GLN A 232 17.78 13.20 -21.75
CA GLN A 232 17.72 13.63 -23.14
C GLN A 232 17.12 15.03 -23.27
N ARG A 233 17.54 15.75 -24.31
CA ARG A 233 17.04 17.08 -24.65
C ARG A 233 16.84 17.23 -26.15
N PHE A 234 15.72 17.83 -26.54
CA PHE A 234 15.44 18.33 -27.87
C PHE A 234 15.36 19.86 -27.80
N THR A 235 15.95 20.56 -28.78
CA THR A 235 16.00 22.03 -28.81
C THR A 235 15.48 22.54 -30.13
N PHE A 236 14.56 23.50 -30.07
CA PHE A 236 14.02 24.25 -31.20
C PHE A 236 14.60 25.68 -31.14
N GLU A 237 15.46 26.04 -32.09
CA GLU A 237 16.26 27.27 -32.03
C GLU A 237 15.43 28.57 -32.12
N TYR A 238 14.25 28.52 -32.74
CA TYR A 238 13.45 29.72 -33.05
C TYR A 238 11.97 29.57 -32.71
N ALA A 239 11.62 28.57 -31.89
CA ALA A 239 10.22 28.28 -31.56
C ALA A 239 10.05 27.94 -30.09
N HIS A 240 9.00 28.50 -29.48
CA HIS A 240 8.58 28.14 -28.14
C HIS A 240 7.77 26.85 -28.18
N VAL A 241 8.09 25.88 -27.32
CA VAL A 241 7.29 24.66 -27.23
C VAL A 241 6.05 24.94 -26.41
N THR A 242 4.88 24.88 -27.03
CA THR A 242 3.59 25.22 -26.40
C THR A 242 2.99 24.05 -25.63
N ALA A 243 3.27 22.82 -26.05
CA ALA A 243 2.91 21.59 -25.33
C ALA A 243 3.71 20.41 -25.87
N ALA A 244 3.90 19.38 -25.05
CA ALA A 244 4.44 18.09 -25.46
C ALA A 244 3.70 16.94 -24.76
N CYS A 245 3.62 15.80 -25.42
CA CYS A 245 3.11 14.55 -24.85
C CYS A 245 3.90 13.35 -25.35
N MET A 246 3.79 12.23 -24.63
CA MET A 246 4.48 10.98 -24.96
C MET A 246 3.47 9.95 -25.44
N SER A 247 3.88 9.09 -26.37
CA SER A 247 3.06 7.96 -26.80
C SER A 247 2.90 6.92 -25.68
N PRO A 248 1.83 6.10 -25.70
CA PRO A 248 1.59 5.08 -24.68
C PRO A 248 2.66 3.99 -24.58
N ASP A 249 3.40 3.75 -25.66
CA ASP A 249 4.55 2.84 -25.69
C ASP A 249 5.86 3.51 -25.26
N GLY A 250 5.87 4.84 -25.09
CA GLY A 250 7.04 5.62 -24.65
C GLY A 250 8.06 5.90 -25.75
N ASN A 251 7.83 5.43 -26.98
CA ASN A 251 8.82 5.50 -28.07
C ASN A 251 8.82 6.86 -28.78
N TYR A 252 7.73 7.61 -28.69
CA TYR A 252 7.56 8.86 -29.42
C TYR A 252 7.13 10.01 -28.51
N ILE A 253 7.57 11.20 -28.88
CA ILE A 253 7.10 12.47 -28.31
C ILE A 253 6.42 13.26 -29.43
N LEU A 254 5.22 13.76 -29.16
CA LEU A 254 4.55 14.74 -30.00
C LEU A 254 4.66 16.11 -29.33
N ALA A 255 5.24 17.06 -30.04
CA ALA A 255 5.41 18.44 -29.58
C ALA A 255 4.65 19.39 -30.49
N THR A 256 4.20 20.50 -29.90
CA THR A 256 3.61 21.63 -30.62
C THR A 256 4.41 22.88 -30.31
N THR A 257 4.53 23.74 -31.31
CA THR A 257 5.32 24.97 -31.25
C THR A 257 4.47 26.17 -31.63
N ASP A 258 4.91 27.35 -31.23
CA ASP A 258 4.26 28.63 -31.52
C ASP A 258 4.32 29.05 -33.00
N ASP A 259 5.16 28.38 -33.80
CA ASP A 259 5.19 28.49 -35.27
C ASP A 259 4.06 27.71 -35.98
N TYR A 260 3.09 27.20 -35.21
CA TYR A 260 1.95 26.39 -35.67
C TYR A 260 2.32 25.02 -36.24
N SER A 261 3.55 24.56 -35.99
CA SER A 261 4.01 23.23 -36.37
C SER A 261 3.74 22.20 -35.27
N LEU A 262 3.59 20.94 -35.68
CA LEU A 262 3.72 19.80 -34.78
C LEU A 262 4.97 19.00 -35.16
N HIS A 263 5.69 18.52 -34.16
CA HIS A 263 6.93 17.77 -34.33
C HIS A 263 6.79 16.40 -33.69
N LEU A 264 7.06 15.35 -34.45
CA LEU A 264 7.14 13.97 -33.97
C LEU A 264 8.62 13.61 -33.79
N LEU A 265 8.97 13.28 -32.56
CA LEU A 265 10.33 12.94 -32.15
C LEU A 265 10.35 11.47 -31.74
N GLU A 266 11.40 10.75 -32.12
CA GLU A 266 11.67 9.40 -31.66
C GLU A 266 12.63 9.45 -30.47
N VAL A 267 12.24 8.84 -29.35
CA VAL A 267 12.96 8.92 -28.08
C VAL A 267 14.33 8.26 -28.19
N ASP A 268 14.39 7.01 -28.68
CA ASP A 268 15.63 6.24 -28.74
C ASP A 268 16.71 6.89 -29.61
N SER A 269 16.32 7.44 -30.77
CA SER A 269 17.27 8.09 -31.67
C SER A 269 17.57 9.53 -31.29
N GLY A 270 16.70 10.17 -30.50
CA GLY A 270 16.81 11.59 -30.15
C GLY A 270 16.64 12.52 -31.34
N LYS A 271 15.91 12.08 -32.37
CA LYS A 271 15.73 12.84 -33.60
C LYS A 271 14.28 13.17 -33.85
N GLU A 272 14.08 14.31 -34.51
CA GLU A 272 12.82 14.59 -35.19
C GLU A 272 12.68 13.69 -36.41
N ILE A 273 11.60 12.92 -36.44
CA ILE A 273 11.29 12.00 -37.54
C ILE A 273 10.23 12.57 -38.47
N ARG A 274 9.43 13.54 -38.02
CA ARG A 274 8.44 14.22 -38.86
C ARG A 274 8.01 15.58 -38.31
N GLN A 275 7.91 16.55 -39.20
CA GLN A 275 7.19 17.81 -38.97
C GLN A 275 5.83 17.77 -39.68
N PHE A 276 4.76 18.16 -38.99
CA PHE A 276 3.44 18.36 -39.56
C PHE A 276 3.14 19.86 -39.60
N ARG A 277 2.70 20.32 -40.77
CA ARG A 277 2.25 21.69 -41.00
C ARG A 277 0.80 21.66 -41.47
N GLY A 278 -0.01 22.61 -41.03
CA GLY A 278 -1.43 22.66 -41.40
C GLY A 278 -2.24 23.63 -40.55
N HIS A 279 -1.80 23.92 -39.32
CA HIS A 279 -2.33 25.04 -38.56
C HIS A 279 -1.80 26.35 -39.14
N THR A 280 -2.68 27.33 -39.22
CA THR A 280 -2.37 28.70 -39.64
C THR A 280 -2.84 29.65 -38.55
N ALA A 281 -2.12 30.75 -38.37
CA ALA A 281 -2.60 31.84 -37.53
C ALA A 281 -3.98 32.28 -38.03
N LEU A 282 -4.92 32.52 -37.12
CA LEU A 282 -6.12 33.26 -37.46
C LEU A 282 -5.70 34.71 -37.80
N PRO A 283 -6.26 35.31 -38.86
CA PRO A 283 -5.94 36.68 -39.27
C PRO A 283 -6.37 37.74 -38.24
#